data_AF-T5A9Y9-F1
#
_entry.id   AF-T5A9Y9-F1
#
_cell.length_a   1.000
_cell.length_b   1.000
_cell.length_c   1.000
_cell.angle_alpha   90.00
_cell.angle_beta   90.00
_cell.angle_gamma   90.00
#
_symmetry.space_group_name_H-M   'P 1'
#
loop_
_entity.id
_entity.type
_entity.pdbx_description
1 polymer ?
#
loop_
_entity_poly.entity_id
_entity_poly.type
_entity_poly.pdbx_seq_one_letter_code
_entity_poly.pdbx_strand_id
1 'polypeptide(L)'
;MDQSVGISGDSIVAPGALLGSRKAGVTGTGRSKDPRRPHVPQQTPFQKSQPDEKLVAENIPLARMLHEDPREALLKYANKADSDPMFTKAWSKTQPTTQYAELSDDEDQEPDKKKMKR
;
A
#
# COMPACT_ATOMS: atom_id res chain seq x y z
N MET A 1 -3.03 -6.86 48.91
CA MET A 1 -3.09 -5.38 48.89
C MET A 1 -3.74 -5.00 47.57
N ASP A 2 -4.93 -4.41 47.66
CA ASP A 2 -5.79 -4.09 46.53
C ASP A 2 -5.36 -2.75 45.92
N GLN A 3 -5.05 -2.71 44.62
CA GLN A 3 -4.63 -1.50 43.90
C GLN A 3 -5.83 -0.71 43.33
N SER A 4 -7.02 -0.89 43.91
CA SER A 4 -8.27 -0.28 43.45
C SER A 4 -8.54 1.13 43.99
N VAL A 5 -7.65 1.68 44.81
CA VAL A 5 -7.84 3.00 45.47
C VAL A 5 -6.88 4.01 44.86
N GLY A 6 -7.29 4.73 43.80
CA GLY A 6 -6.49 5.88 43.37
C GLY A 6 -6.84 6.57 42.06
N ILE A 7 -7.67 5.98 41.20
CA ILE A 7 -8.08 6.67 39.96
C ILE A 7 -9.57 6.96 40.06
N SER A 8 -9.90 8.12 40.64
CA SER A 8 -11.24 8.67 40.59
C SER A 8 -11.66 8.77 39.12
N GLY A 9 -12.74 8.12 38.71
CA GLY A 9 -13.24 8.17 37.32
C GLY A 9 -13.51 9.59 36.80
N ASP A 10 -13.67 10.55 37.70
CA ASP A 10 -13.83 11.98 37.42
C ASP A 10 -12.54 12.70 36.98
N SER A 11 -11.34 12.13 37.17
CA SER A 11 -10.08 12.71 36.71
C SER A 11 -9.68 12.26 35.30
N ILE A 12 -10.41 11.31 34.72
CA ILE A 12 -10.19 10.84 33.35
C ILE A 12 -10.77 11.88 32.38
N VAL A 13 -9.96 12.87 32.04
CA VAL A 13 -10.26 13.83 30.98
C VAL A 13 -10.05 13.14 29.63
N ALA A 14 -11.03 12.35 29.21
CA ALA A 14 -11.08 11.87 27.84
C ALA A 14 -11.31 13.07 26.90
N PRO A 15 -10.59 13.18 25.76
CA PRO A 15 -10.82 14.24 24.80
C PRO A 15 -12.27 14.19 24.32
N GLY A 16 -13.09 15.16 24.76
CA GLY A 16 -14.53 15.24 24.51
C GLY A 16 -15.44 15.09 25.74
N ALA A 17 -14.92 14.65 26.90
CA ALA A 17 -15.69 14.42 28.13
C ALA A 17 -16.08 15.68 28.91
N LEU A 18 -15.50 16.84 28.56
CA LEU A 18 -15.95 18.15 29.06
C LEU A 18 -17.27 18.55 28.36
N LEU A 19 -18.38 18.01 28.86
CA LEU A 19 -19.73 18.25 28.34
C LEU A 19 -20.39 19.52 28.92
N GLY A 20 -19.70 20.27 29.78
CA GLY A 20 -20.32 21.28 30.64
C GLY A 20 -20.28 22.75 30.18
N SER A 21 -19.55 23.13 29.12
CA SER A 21 -19.40 24.57 28.79
C SER A 21 -19.34 24.89 27.29
N ARG A 22 -20.20 24.25 26.48
CA ARG A 22 -20.34 24.62 25.07
C ARG A 22 -21.81 24.89 24.77
N LYS A 23 -22.09 26.09 24.27
CA LYS A 23 -23.42 26.58 23.88
C LYS A 23 -24.21 25.45 23.22
N ALA A 24 -25.39 25.14 23.76
CA ALA A 24 -26.27 24.12 23.24
C ALA A 24 -26.42 24.29 21.71
N GLY A 25 -26.01 23.27 20.95
CA GLY A 25 -26.17 23.27 19.49
C GLY A 25 -24.89 23.34 18.64
N VAL A 26 -23.67 23.24 19.21
CA VAL A 26 -22.42 23.22 18.42
C VAL A 26 -21.59 21.95 18.73
N THR A 27 -21.11 21.26 17.69
CA THR A 27 -20.24 20.08 17.77
C THR A 27 -18.82 20.46 18.19
N GLY A 28 -18.01 19.46 18.59
CA GLY A 28 -16.60 19.69 18.94
C GLY A 28 -15.73 20.29 17.82
N THR A 29 -16.23 20.30 16.59
CA THR A 29 -15.61 20.91 15.41
C THR A 29 -16.14 22.32 15.08
N GLY A 30 -16.96 22.91 15.95
CA GLY A 30 -17.52 24.26 15.74
C GLY A 30 -18.72 24.33 14.78
N ARG A 31 -19.22 23.20 14.29
CA ARG A 31 -20.40 23.14 13.39
C ARG A 31 -21.69 22.97 14.18
N SER A 32 -22.83 23.39 13.63
CA SER A 32 -24.12 23.19 14.32
C SER A 32 -24.46 21.71 14.48
N LYS A 33 -25.07 21.37 15.62
CA LYS A 33 -25.53 20.03 15.98
C LYS A 33 -26.94 19.83 15.40
N ASP A 34 -27.01 19.57 14.10
CA ASP A 34 -28.27 19.23 13.42
C ASP A 34 -28.78 17.86 13.95
N PRO A 35 -30.00 17.79 14.52
CA PRO A 35 -30.59 16.55 15.03
C PRO A 35 -30.87 15.50 13.95
N ARG A 36 -30.91 15.88 12.66
CA ARG A 36 -31.08 14.94 11.55
C ARG A 36 -29.75 14.32 11.07
N ARG A 37 -28.63 14.77 11.61
CA ARG A 37 -27.31 14.33 11.15
C ARG A 37 -26.98 12.94 11.73
N PRO A 38 -26.50 12.00 10.91
CA PRO A 38 -26.06 10.70 11.41
C PRO A 38 -24.92 10.87 12.43
N HIS A 39 -24.90 9.98 13.42
CA HIS A 39 -23.86 9.96 14.45
C HIS A 39 -22.50 9.68 13.81
N VAL A 40 -21.55 10.62 13.96
CA VAL A 40 -20.16 10.44 13.53
C VAL A 40 -19.33 10.12 14.78
N PRO A 41 -18.65 8.96 14.83
CA PRO A 41 -17.79 8.62 15.96
C PRO A 41 -16.67 9.66 16.12
N GLN A 42 -16.32 9.97 17.36
CA GLN A 42 -15.21 10.90 17.64
C GLN A 42 -13.90 10.30 17.13
N GLN A 43 -13.10 11.12 16.44
CA GLN A 43 -11.79 10.70 15.98
C GLN A 43 -10.85 10.53 17.18
N THR A 44 -10.48 9.29 17.48
CA THR A 44 -9.51 9.00 18.53
C THR A 44 -8.08 9.02 17.97
N PRO A 45 -7.06 9.38 18.77
CA PRO A 45 -5.67 9.35 18.31
C PRO A 45 -5.20 7.95 17.87
N PHE A 46 -5.91 6.89 18.26
CA PHE A 46 -5.62 5.50 17.90
C PHE A 46 -6.44 4.98 16.71
N GLN A 47 -7.38 5.76 16.17
CA GLN A 47 -8.21 5.33 15.05
C GLN A 47 -7.48 5.31 13.70
N LYS A 48 -6.34 6.00 13.58
CA LYS A 48 -5.47 5.96 12.41
C LYS A 48 -4.16 5.30 12.78
N SER A 49 -4.21 3.98 12.99
CA SER A 49 -3.02 3.16 13.23
C SER A 49 -2.33 2.70 11.95
N GLN A 50 -2.82 3.11 10.77
CA GLN A 50 -2.22 2.70 9.51
C GLN A 50 -0.91 3.48 9.31
N PRO A 51 0.22 2.79 9.08
CA PRO A 51 1.48 3.44 8.75
C PRO A 51 1.40 4.16 7.41
N ASP A 52 2.10 5.27 7.28
CA ASP A 52 2.22 6.01 6.03
C ASP A 52 2.86 5.14 4.94
N GLU A 53 2.49 5.36 3.67
CA GLU A 53 3.03 4.63 2.52
C GLU A 53 4.57 4.63 2.47
N LYS A 54 5.19 5.75 2.86
CA LYS A 54 6.66 5.87 2.95
C LYS A 54 7.24 4.90 3.97
N LEU A 55 6.61 4.81 5.14
CA LEU A 55 7.05 3.93 6.23
C LEU A 55 6.91 2.46 5.82
N VAL A 56 5.84 2.11 5.10
CA VAL A 56 5.63 0.78 4.53
C VAL A 56 6.71 0.47 3.49
N ALA A 57 6.98 1.39 2.57
CA ALA A 57 7.95 1.20 1.50
C ALA A 57 9.39 1.06 2.00
N GLU A 58 9.76 1.77 3.07
CA GLU A 58 11.13 1.75 3.63
C GLU A 58 11.38 0.55 4.54
N ASN A 59 10.38 0.09 5.30
CA ASN A 59 10.57 -0.94 6.31
C ASN A 59 10.20 -2.35 5.85
N ILE A 60 9.34 -2.50 4.84
CA ILE A 60 8.95 -3.81 4.32
C ILE A 60 9.78 -4.13 3.07
N PRO A 61 10.59 -5.21 3.08
CA PRO A 61 11.35 -5.60 1.91
C PRO A 61 10.41 -5.93 0.75
N LEU A 62 10.79 -5.54 -0.46
CA LEU A 62 10.07 -5.81 -1.71
C LEU A 62 8.68 -5.13 -1.82
N ALA A 63 8.29 -4.26 -0.88
CA ALA A 63 6.99 -3.57 -0.95
C ALA A 63 6.81 -2.76 -2.24
N ARG A 64 7.92 -2.24 -2.80
CA ARG A 64 7.90 -1.48 -4.05
C ARG A 64 7.84 -2.36 -5.31
N MET A 65 8.17 -3.65 -5.22
CA MET A 65 8.15 -4.58 -6.36
C MET A 65 6.74 -4.96 -6.82
N LEU A 66 5.73 -4.73 -5.99
CA LEU A 66 4.32 -4.97 -6.36
C LEU A 66 3.90 -4.13 -7.60
N HIS A 67 4.47 -2.93 -7.73
CA HIS A 67 4.10 -1.96 -8.76
C HIS A 67 5.05 -1.94 -9.96
N GLU A 68 6.06 -2.80 -9.98
CA GLU A 68 6.93 -2.93 -11.15
C GLU A 68 6.25 -3.85 -12.16
N ASP A 69 6.19 -3.43 -13.43
CA ASP A 69 5.67 -4.29 -14.50
C ASP A 69 6.60 -5.51 -14.65
N PRO A 70 6.06 -6.75 -14.74
CA PRO A 70 6.88 -7.96 -14.74
C PRO A 70 7.85 -8.00 -15.92
N ARG A 71 7.48 -7.39 -17.05
CA ARG A 71 8.35 -7.23 -18.22
C ARG A 71 9.56 -6.34 -17.92
N GLU A 72 9.33 -5.19 -17.30
CA GLU A 72 10.40 -4.24 -16.96
C GLU A 72 11.36 -4.82 -15.93
N ALA A 73 10.81 -5.58 -14.96
CA ALA A 73 11.61 -6.31 -14.00
C ALA A 73 12.60 -7.25 -14.72
N LEU A 74 12.15 -8.03 -15.71
CA LEU A 74 13.02 -8.90 -16.49
C LEU A 74 14.05 -8.09 -17.31
N LEU A 75 13.63 -7.01 -17.96
CA LEU A 75 14.50 -6.18 -18.80
C LEU A 75 15.63 -5.52 -17.98
N LYS A 76 15.33 -5.10 -16.74
CA LYS A 76 16.31 -4.54 -15.79
C LYS A 76 17.45 -5.51 -15.48
N TYR A 77 17.16 -6.81 -15.45
CA TYR A 77 18.15 -7.85 -15.17
C TYR A 77 18.77 -8.49 -16.42
N ALA A 78 18.28 -8.20 -17.63
CA ALA A 78 18.82 -8.74 -18.88
C ALA A 78 20.32 -8.42 -19.05
N ASN A 79 20.70 -7.13 -18.97
CA ASN A 79 22.10 -6.70 -19.07
C ASN A 79 22.99 -7.30 -17.97
N LYS A 80 22.42 -7.56 -16.79
CA LYS A 80 23.14 -8.16 -15.67
C LYS A 80 23.38 -9.66 -15.88
N ALA A 81 22.43 -10.35 -16.50
CA ALA A 81 22.56 -11.77 -16.85
C ALA A 81 23.66 -12.01 -17.88
N ASP A 82 23.83 -11.09 -18.85
CA ASP A 82 24.86 -11.20 -19.88
C ASP A 82 26.27 -10.87 -19.35
N SER A 83 26.37 -9.89 -18.44
CA SER A 83 27.66 -9.42 -17.93
C SER A 83 28.22 -10.24 -16.77
N ASP A 84 27.39 -10.64 -15.80
CA ASP A 84 27.80 -11.49 -14.68
C ASP A 84 26.69 -12.50 -14.34
N PRO A 85 26.61 -13.61 -15.10
CA PRO A 85 25.58 -14.61 -14.92
C PRO A 85 25.72 -15.31 -13.57
N MET A 86 24.81 -14.99 -12.63
CA MET A 86 24.87 -15.46 -11.25
C MET A 86 24.84 -17.00 -11.12
N PHE A 87 24.10 -17.67 -12.00
CA PHE A 87 23.87 -19.13 -11.93
C PHE A 87 24.71 -19.93 -12.93
N THR A 88 25.13 -19.34 -14.06
CA THR A 88 25.81 -20.08 -15.15
C THR A 88 27.28 -19.74 -15.31
N LYS A 89 27.86 -18.90 -14.44
CA LYS A 89 29.26 -18.44 -14.52
C LYS A 89 30.28 -19.56 -14.76
N ALA A 90 30.17 -20.66 -14.03
CA ALA A 90 31.09 -21.80 -14.11
C ALA A 90 31.02 -22.54 -15.47
N TRP A 91 29.89 -22.46 -16.15
CA TRP A 91 29.63 -23.16 -17.41
C TRP A 91 29.63 -22.24 -18.63
N SER A 92 29.99 -20.97 -18.46
CA SER A 92 30.05 -19.97 -19.55
C SER A 92 30.86 -20.43 -20.78
N LYS A 93 31.88 -21.28 -20.59
CA LYS A 93 32.72 -21.83 -21.66
C LYS A 93 32.24 -23.16 -22.23
N THR A 94 31.46 -23.92 -21.46
CA THR A 94 31.10 -25.31 -21.77
C THR A 94 29.62 -25.48 -22.11
N GLN A 95 28.82 -24.43 -21.94
CA GLN A 95 27.39 -24.46 -22.23
C GLN A 95 27.15 -24.56 -23.75
N PRO A 96 26.36 -25.55 -24.22
CA PRO A 96 26.00 -25.64 -25.62
C PRO A 96 25.09 -24.48 -26.05
N THR A 97 25.17 -24.09 -27.32
CA THR A 97 24.29 -23.06 -27.88
C THR A 97 22.86 -23.58 -27.96
N THR A 98 21.92 -22.77 -27.47
CA THR A 98 20.50 -23.10 -27.58
C THR A 98 20.04 -22.88 -29.02
N GLN A 99 19.31 -23.85 -29.57
CA GLN A 99 18.74 -23.76 -30.92
C GLN A 99 17.26 -23.47 -30.77
N TYR A 100 16.93 -22.18 -30.59
CA TYR A 100 15.55 -21.73 -30.66
C TYR A 100 15.22 -21.27 -32.08
N ALA A 101 13.94 -21.33 -32.45
CA ALA A 101 13.47 -20.63 -33.64
C ALA A 101 13.75 -19.14 -33.45
N GLU A 102 14.34 -18.48 -34.46
CA GLU A 102 14.43 -17.02 -34.47
C GLU A 102 12.98 -16.50 -34.41
N LEU A 103 12.60 -15.87 -33.30
CA LEU A 103 11.36 -15.12 -33.28
C LEU A 103 11.49 -14.07 -34.38
N SER A 104 10.62 -14.15 -35.40
CA SER A 104 10.55 -13.08 -36.39
C SER A 104 10.25 -11.79 -35.64
N ASP A 105 11.11 -10.80 -35.82
CA ASP A 105 11.04 -9.44 -35.24
C ASP A 105 9.86 -8.61 -35.80
N ASP A 106 8.71 -9.27 -36.02
CA ASP A 106 7.50 -8.72 -36.61
C ASP A 106 6.39 -8.72 -35.53
N GLU A 107 6.69 -8.11 -34.38
CA GLU A 107 5.79 -7.92 -33.23
C GLU A 107 4.70 -6.84 -33.48
N ASP A 108 4.28 -6.61 -34.73
CA ASP A 108 3.19 -5.66 -35.07
C ASP A 108 1.86 -6.33 -35.46
N GLN A 109 1.74 -7.65 -35.43
CA GLN A 109 0.48 -8.35 -35.69
C GLN A 109 -0.35 -8.55 -34.42
N GLU A 110 -0.93 -7.46 -33.93
CA GLU A 110 -2.07 -7.49 -33.00
C GLU A 110 -3.18 -8.36 -33.64
N PRO A 111 -3.73 -9.39 -32.96
CA PRO A 111 -4.75 -10.26 -33.56
C PRO A 111 -6.00 -9.44 -33.92
N ASP A 112 -6.37 -9.46 -35.20
CA ASP A 112 -7.49 -8.69 -35.76
C ASP A 112 -8.76 -8.83 -34.92
N LYS A 113 -9.18 -7.73 -34.29
CA LYS A 113 -10.43 -7.64 -33.51
C LYS A 113 -11.60 -7.86 -34.46
N LYS A 114 -12.26 -9.03 -34.35
CA LYS A 114 -13.48 -9.36 -35.08
C LYS A 114 -14.53 -8.24 -34.92
N LYS A 115 -14.76 -7.48 -35.99
CA LYS A 115 -15.82 -6.46 -36.03
C LYS A 115 -17.18 -7.14 -36.07
N MET A 116 -18.03 -6.88 -35.08
CA MET A 116 -19.40 -7.35 -35.04
C MET A 116 -20.22 -6.61 -36.11
N LYS A 117 -20.75 -7.34 -37.08
CA LYS A 117 -21.57 -6.80 -38.18
C LYS A 117 -22.91 -6.32 -37.58
N ARG A 118 -23.23 -5.03 -37.74
CA ARG A 118 -24.56 -4.46 -37.48
C ARG A 118 -25.44 -4.60 -38.72
#